data_AF-A0A3P6S6I8-F1
#
_entry.id   AF-A0A3P6S6I8-F1
#
_cell.length_a   1.000
_cell.length_b   1.000
_cell.length_c   1.000
_cell.angle_alpha   90.00
_cell.angle_beta   90.00
_cell.angle_gamma   90.00
#
_symmetry.space_group_name_H-M   'P 1'
#
loop_
_entity.id
_entity.type
_entity.pdbx_description
1 polymer ?
#
loop_
_entity_poly.entity_id
_entity_poly.type
_entity_poly.pdbx_seq_one_letter_code
_entity_poly.pdbx_strand_id
1 'polypeptide(L)'
;MQFVQALSGQRKQLVDKEKDRIEVEEAQLSDCSRRLYAGGVISDRGFESLRPVGTQIPRLCGLRIIHKDGLPVPPILDIRNSPYHAIAKWVAAKLKPLQHQLAPRSYRDTFDFIDDIKDVNLNGMIMFSIDVSSLLTNVPVIETVEYICEFP
;
A
#
# COMPACT_ATOMS: atom_id res chain seq x y z
N MET A 1 -10.29 -24.19 -31.16
CA MET A 1 -9.56 -25.14 -30.28
C MET A 1 -8.05 -25.16 -30.60
N GLN A 2 -7.40 -23.99 -30.71
CA GLN A 2 -5.95 -23.86 -30.97
C GLN A 2 -5.25 -22.83 -30.06
N PHE A 3 -5.98 -22.10 -29.20
CA PHE A 3 -5.40 -21.11 -28.29
C PHE A 3 -4.82 -21.70 -26.99
N VAL A 4 -5.15 -22.96 -26.65
CA VAL A 4 -4.79 -23.55 -25.34
C VAL A 4 -3.37 -24.15 -25.33
N GLN A 5 -2.86 -24.64 -26.47
CA GLN A 5 -1.55 -25.30 -26.51
C GLN A 5 -0.36 -24.33 -26.55
N ALA A 6 -0.49 -23.17 -27.20
CA ALA A 6 0.57 -22.16 -27.27
C ALA A 6 0.88 -21.48 -25.91
N LEU A 7 -0.07 -21.49 -24.98
CA LEU A 7 0.08 -20.89 -23.65
C LEU A 7 0.82 -21.79 -22.65
N SER A 8 0.94 -23.09 -22.90
CA SER A 8 1.52 -24.02 -21.91
C SER A 8 3.04 -23.84 -21.73
N GLY A 9 3.78 -23.67 -22.83
CA GLY A 9 5.24 -23.45 -22.81
C GLY A 9 5.63 -22.03 -22.37
N GLN A 10 4.89 -21.02 -22.81
CA GLN A 10 5.11 -19.62 -22.42
C GLN A 10 4.71 -19.36 -20.96
N ARG A 11 3.65 -20.00 -20.46
CA ARG A 11 3.26 -19.91 -19.05
C ARG A 11 4.31 -20.52 -18.13
N LYS A 12 4.95 -21.63 -18.52
CA LYS A 12 6.05 -22.22 -17.73
C LYS A 12 7.24 -21.26 -17.64
N GLN A 13 7.70 -20.70 -18.77
CA GLN A 13 8.79 -19.72 -18.78
C GLN A 13 8.48 -18.41 -18.05
N LEU A 14 7.25 -17.89 -18.14
CA LEU A 14 6.83 -16.70 -17.40
C LEU A 14 6.78 -16.98 -15.90
N VAL A 15 6.23 -18.13 -15.50
CA VAL A 15 6.18 -18.56 -14.10
C VAL A 15 7.58 -18.80 -13.53
N ASP A 16 8.49 -19.42 -14.29
CA ASP A 16 9.87 -19.65 -13.86
C ASP A 16 10.62 -18.31 -13.70
N LYS A 17 10.47 -17.37 -14.64
CA LYS A 17 11.04 -16.02 -14.51
C LYS A 17 10.44 -15.21 -13.35
N GLU A 18 9.15 -15.36 -13.10
CA GLU A 18 8.46 -14.71 -11.97
C GLU A 18 8.87 -15.33 -10.63
N LYS A 19 9.13 -16.64 -10.60
CA LYS A 19 9.64 -17.34 -9.44
C LYS A 19 11.06 -16.90 -9.10
N ASP A 20 11.95 -16.82 -10.09
CA ASP A 20 13.32 -16.31 -9.89
C ASP A 20 13.31 -14.87 -9.34
N ARG A 21 12.35 -14.04 -9.77
CA ARG A 21 12.18 -12.67 -9.25
C ARG A 21 11.73 -12.66 -7.79
N ILE A 22 10.83 -13.56 -7.39
CA ILE A 22 10.43 -13.67 -5.98
C ILE A 22 11.60 -14.04 -5.11
N GLU A 23 12.41 -15.02 -5.51
CA GLU A 23 13.53 -15.48 -4.71
C GLU A 23 14.54 -14.33 -4.48
N VAL A 24 14.76 -13.48 -5.49
CA VAL A 24 15.56 -12.26 -5.36
C VAL A 24 14.94 -11.26 -4.38
N GLU A 25 13.63 -11.00 -4.48
CA GLU A 25 12.92 -10.08 -3.58
C GLU A 25 12.91 -10.60 -2.13
N GLU A 26 12.69 -11.90 -1.93
CA GLU A 26 12.77 -12.54 -0.61
C GLU A 26 14.17 -12.42 0.00
N ALA A 27 15.22 -12.58 -0.82
CA ALA A 27 16.59 -12.40 -0.37
C ALA A 27 16.85 -10.95 0.07
N GLN A 28 16.41 -9.97 -0.72
CA GLN A 28 16.53 -8.54 -0.36
C GLN A 28 15.78 -8.20 0.93
N LEU A 29 14.56 -8.71 1.09
CA LEU A 29 13.76 -8.49 2.30
C LEU A 29 14.36 -9.17 3.53
N SER A 30 14.94 -10.36 3.34
CA SER A 30 15.66 -11.09 4.39
C SER A 30 16.91 -10.35 4.83
N ASP A 31 17.66 -9.77 3.89
CA ASP A 31 18.83 -8.94 4.17
C ASP A 31 18.46 -7.66 4.92
N CYS A 32 17.40 -6.98 4.50
CA CYS A 32 16.84 -5.84 5.22
C CYS A 32 16.44 -6.22 6.66
N SER A 33 15.73 -7.33 6.84
CA SER A 33 15.32 -7.82 8.16
C SER A 33 16.53 -8.14 9.05
N ARG A 34 17.59 -8.71 8.48
CA ARG A 34 18.84 -8.99 9.21
C ARG A 34 19.54 -7.72 9.67
N ARG A 35 19.56 -6.68 8.83
CA ARG A 35 20.12 -5.37 9.19
C ARG A 35 19.32 -4.71 10.32
N LEU A 36 18.00 -4.77 10.26
CA LEU A 36 17.13 -4.24 11.33
C LEU A 36 17.33 -5.00 12.65
N TYR A 37 17.50 -6.31 12.58
CA TYR A 37 17.77 -7.16 13.75
C TYR A 37 19.15 -6.85 14.35
N ALA A 38 20.20 -6.80 13.53
CA ALA A 38 21.55 -6.45 13.97
C ALA A 38 21.63 -5.03 14.57
N GLY A 39 20.80 -4.11 14.07
CA GLY A 39 20.65 -2.76 14.62
C GLY A 39 19.77 -2.66 15.87
N GLY A 40 19.22 -3.77 16.39
CA GLY A 40 18.37 -3.78 17.58
C GLY A 40 16.98 -3.14 17.38
N VAL A 41 16.57 -2.86 16.13
CA VAL A 41 15.28 -2.22 15.82
C VAL A 41 14.11 -3.20 15.99
N ILE A 42 14.37 -4.49 15.76
CA ILE A 42 13.38 -5.57 15.90
C ILE A 42 13.89 -6.64 16.85
N SER A 43 12.97 -7.22 17.63
CA SER A 43 13.26 -8.35 18.53
C SER A 43 13.35 -9.67 17.77
N ASP A 44 13.82 -10.75 18.42
CA ASP A 44 13.87 -12.10 17.86
C ASP A 44 12.51 -12.54 17.29
N ARG A 45 11.43 -12.30 18.06
CA ARG A 45 10.06 -12.56 17.60
C ARG A 45 9.73 -11.74 16.35
N GLY A 46 10.14 -10.47 16.32
CA GLY A 46 9.97 -9.59 15.17
C GLY A 46 10.68 -10.15 13.94
N PHE A 47 11.95 -10.53 14.09
CA PHE A 47 12.76 -11.10 13.02
C PHE A 47 12.13 -12.38 12.43
N GLU A 48 11.71 -13.32 13.27
CA GLU A 48 11.03 -14.54 12.79
C GLU A 48 9.69 -14.23 12.13
N SER A 49 8.93 -13.26 12.64
CA SER A 49 7.63 -12.88 12.07
C SER A 49 7.72 -12.16 10.72
N LEU A 50 8.86 -11.55 10.42
CA LEU A 50 9.11 -10.80 9.19
C LEU A 50 9.72 -11.68 8.09
N ARG A 51 10.15 -12.89 8.42
CA ARG A 51 10.77 -13.79 7.45
C ARG A 51 9.77 -14.20 6.36
N PRO A 52 10.08 -14.02 5.06
CA PRO A 52 9.25 -14.55 4.00
C PRO A 52 9.29 -16.08 4.03
N VAL A 53 8.13 -16.73 4.13
CA VAL A 53 8.01 -18.20 4.12
C VAL A 53 6.82 -18.59 3.25
N GLY A 54 7.06 -19.44 2.24
CA GLY A 54 6.00 -20.01 1.39
C GLY A 54 5.22 -18.94 0.62
N THR A 55 5.92 -17.92 0.12
CA THR A 55 5.25 -16.75 -0.45
C THR A 55 4.70 -17.01 -1.86
N GLN A 56 3.79 -16.15 -2.28
CA GLN A 56 3.13 -16.18 -3.58
C GLN A 56 3.39 -14.88 -4.35
N ILE A 57 3.34 -14.98 -5.68
CA ILE A 57 3.40 -13.82 -6.58
C ILE A 57 2.22 -12.87 -6.28
N PRO A 58 2.48 -11.58 -5.98
CA PRO A 58 1.43 -10.57 -5.87
C PRO A 58 0.59 -10.52 -7.14
N ARG A 59 -0.73 -10.35 -7.00
CA ARG A 59 -1.63 -10.31 -8.15
C ARG A 59 -2.09 -8.89 -8.40
N LEU A 60 -1.83 -8.39 -9.60
CA LEU A 60 -2.41 -7.13 -10.06
C LEU A 60 -3.80 -7.41 -10.62
N CYS A 61 -4.82 -6.80 -10.02
CA CYS A 61 -6.21 -6.85 -10.43
C CYS A 61 -6.69 -5.44 -10.75
N GLY A 62 -7.82 -5.32 -11.45
CA GLY A 62 -8.40 -4.03 -11.76
C GLY A 62 -9.92 -4.13 -11.80
N LEU A 63 -10.59 -3.15 -11.21
CA LEU A 63 -12.05 -3.02 -11.25
C LEU A 63 -12.40 -1.80 -12.09
N ARG A 64 -13.39 -1.93 -12.99
CA ARG A 64 -13.85 -0.81 -13.81
C ARG A 64 -14.59 0.20 -12.95
N ILE A 65 -14.21 1.48 -13.07
CA ILE A 65 -14.97 2.58 -12.50
C ILE A 65 -16.07 2.98 -13.50
N ILE A 66 -17.30 2.52 -13.26
CA ILE A 66 -18.44 2.71 -14.18
C ILE A 66 -18.92 4.16 -14.31
N HIS A 67 -18.55 5.03 -13.37
CA HIS A 67 -18.99 6.42 -13.32
C HIS A 67 -17.96 7.42 -13.88
N LYS A 68 -16.85 6.95 -14.47
CA LYS A 68 -15.83 7.81 -15.08
C LYS A 68 -15.75 7.54 -16.59
N ASP A 69 -15.66 8.63 -17.36
CA ASP A 69 -15.50 8.57 -18.81
C ASP A 69 -14.22 7.80 -19.19
N GLY A 70 -14.30 7.00 -20.25
CA GLY A 70 -13.23 6.10 -20.66
C GLY A 70 -13.12 4.80 -19.85
N LEU A 71 -13.99 4.59 -18.83
CA LEU A 71 -14.03 3.41 -17.97
C LEU A 71 -12.65 2.99 -17.43
N PRO A 72 -11.93 3.90 -16.75
CA PRO A 72 -10.60 3.62 -16.23
C PRO A 72 -10.64 2.43 -15.27
N VAL A 73 -9.58 1.63 -15.34
CA VAL A 73 -9.38 0.45 -14.49
C VAL A 73 -8.23 0.77 -13.52
N PRO A 74 -8.51 1.27 -12.31
CA PRO A 74 -7.47 1.44 -11.29
C PRO A 74 -6.76 0.11 -11.02
N PRO A 75 -5.42 0.11 -10.94
CA PRO A 75 -4.68 -1.05 -10.48
C PRO A 75 -4.91 -1.28 -8.98
N ILE A 76 -5.18 -2.52 -8.61
CA ILE A 76 -5.29 -3.02 -7.24
C ILE A 76 -4.31 -4.17 -7.10
N LEU A 77 -3.35 -4.05 -6.18
CA LEU A 77 -2.36 -5.08 -5.92
C LEU A 77 -2.79 -5.95 -4.73
N ASP A 78 -3.09 -7.23 -4.98
CA ASP A 78 -3.28 -8.23 -3.94
C ASP A 78 -1.92 -8.79 -3.51
N ILE A 79 -1.46 -8.33 -2.35
CA ILE A 79 -0.18 -8.73 -1.76
C ILE A 79 -0.34 -9.82 -0.69
N ARG A 80 -1.52 -10.43 -0.53
CA ARG A 80 -1.73 -11.48 0.48
C ARG A 80 -0.79 -12.66 0.22
N ASN A 81 -0.19 -13.16 1.28
CA ASN A 81 0.82 -14.23 1.23
C ASN A 81 2.02 -13.93 0.33
N SER A 82 2.26 -12.67 -0.05
CA SER A 82 3.45 -12.28 -0.82
C SER A 82 4.65 -12.00 0.10
N PRO A 83 5.89 -11.92 -0.44
CA PRO A 83 7.08 -11.55 0.34
C PRO A 83 6.91 -10.25 1.14
N TYR A 84 6.14 -9.30 0.61
CA TYR A 84 5.93 -8.00 1.23
C TYR A 84 4.90 -8.01 2.37
N HIS A 85 4.06 -9.04 2.47
CA HIS A 85 2.88 -9.01 3.34
C HIS A 85 3.21 -8.79 4.81
N ALA A 86 4.17 -9.54 5.35
CA ALA A 86 4.56 -9.47 6.75
C ALA A 86 5.18 -8.12 7.10
N ILE A 87 6.10 -7.64 6.26
CA ILE A 87 6.77 -6.35 6.43
C ILE A 87 5.78 -5.20 6.30
N ALA A 88 4.90 -5.21 5.30
CA ALA A 88 3.88 -4.18 5.12
C ALA A 88 2.95 -4.10 6.35
N LYS A 89 2.53 -5.25 6.89
CA LYS A 89 1.71 -5.30 8.11
C LYS A 89 2.46 -4.77 9.34
N TRP A 90 3.74 -5.10 9.46
CA TRP A 90 4.59 -4.61 10.54
C TRP A 90 4.78 -3.09 10.47
N VAL A 91 5.13 -2.54 9.31
CA VAL A 91 5.24 -1.09 9.09
C VAL A 91 3.91 -0.39 9.39
N ALA A 92 2.79 -0.91 8.87
CA ALA A 92 1.47 -0.34 9.14
C ALA A 92 1.14 -0.31 10.65
N ALA A 93 1.51 -1.36 11.40
CA ALA A 93 1.35 -1.38 12.84
C ALA A 93 2.22 -0.33 13.56
N LYS A 94 3.43 -0.09 13.06
CA LYS A 94 4.33 0.96 13.59
C LYS A 94 3.86 2.37 13.27
N LEU A 95 3.23 2.58 12.12
CA LEU A 95 2.68 3.89 11.71
C LEU A 95 1.31 4.20 12.34
N LYS A 96 0.62 3.21 12.90
CA LYS A 96 -0.72 3.39 13.49
C LYS A 96 -0.80 4.50 14.56
N PRO A 97 0.15 4.66 15.49
CA PRO A 97 0.14 5.76 16.46
C PRO A 97 0.23 7.14 15.80
N LEU A 98 1.00 7.29 14.72
CA LEU A 98 1.12 8.55 13.97
C LEU A 98 -0.22 8.96 13.36
N GLN A 99 -1.04 8.01 12.91
CA GLN A 99 -2.38 8.31 12.40
C GLN A 99 -3.25 8.99 13.46
N HIS A 100 -3.14 8.60 14.74
CA HIS A 100 -3.87 9.26 15.82
C HIS A 100 -3.34 10.66 16.11
N GLN A 101 -2.04 10.90 15.98
CA GLN A 101 -1.45 12.23 16.17
C GLN A 101 -1.78 13.19 15.01
N LEU A 102 -1.94 12.65 13.79
CA LEU A 102 -2.36 13.41 12.61
C LEU A 102 -3.89 13.63 12.56
N ALA A 103 -4.66 12.86 13.31
CA ALA A 103 -6.12 12.92 13.34
C ALA A 103 -6.74 14.31 13.58
N PRO A 104 -6.15 15.25 14.36
CA PRO A 104 -6.73 16.60 14.52
C PRO A 104 -6.87 17.39 13.21
N ARG A 105 -6.23 16.95 12.12
CA ARG A 105 -6.28 17.60 10.80
C ARG A 105 -7.31 16.98 9.86
N SER A 106 -8.08 15.99 10.32
CA SER A 106 -9.06 15.26 9.51
C SER A 106 -10.29 14.92 10.34
N TYR A 107 -11.47 15.03 9.74
CA TYR A 107 -12.68 14.46 10.34
C TYR A 107 -12.60 12.93 10.33
N ARG A 108 -13.07 12.31 11.41
CA ARG A 108 -13.14 10.85 11.52
C ARG A 108 -14.17 10.27 10.56
N ASP A 109 -15.31 10.94 10.41
CA ASP A 109 -16.37 10.57 9.49
C ASP A 109 -17.17 11.79 9.01
N THR A 110 -18.11 11.53 8.10
CA THR A 110 -18.95 12.58 7.51
C THR A 110 -19.94 13.19 8.50
N PHE A 111 -20.33 12.48 9.56
CA PHE A 111 -21.27 13.01 10.54
C PHE A 111 -20.62 14.06 11.42
N ASP A 112 -19.40 13.79 11.90
CA ASP A 112 -18.60 14.78 12.65
C ASP A 112 -18.41 16.07 11.82
N PHE A 113 -18.13 15.93 10.51
CA PHE A 113 -18.02 17.08 9.61
C PHE A 113 -19.34 17.86 9.48
N ILE A 114 -20.46 17.17 9.26
CA ILE A 114 -21.79 17.81 9.13
C ILE A 114 -22.14 18.56 10.42
N ASP A 115 -21.90 17.94 11.58
CA ASP A 115 -22.21 18.55 12.87
C ASP A 115 -21.44 19.84 13.11
N ASP A 116 -20.19 19.93 12.65
CA ASP A 116 -19.36 21.13 12.80
C ASP A 116 -19.75 22.26 11.83
N ILE A 117 -20.25 21.93 10.63
CA ILE A 117 -20.60 22.94 9.62
C ILE A 117 -22.06 23.39 9.63
N LYS A 118 -22.96 22.66 10.29
CA LYS A 118 -24.42 22.88 10.19
C LYS A 118 -24.89 24.28 10.61
N ASP A 119 -24.18 24.89 11.57
CA ASP A 119 -24.53 26.19 12.14
C ASP A 119 -23.65 27.33 11.60
N VAL A 120 -22.77 27.05 10.63
CA VAL A 120 -21.88 28.05 10.03
C VAL A 120 -22.67 28.98 9.10
N ASN A 121 -22.59 30.29 9.33
CA ASN A 121 -23.19 31.28 8.44
C ASN A 121 -22.36 31.43 7.16
N LEU A 122 -22.89 30.95 6.05
CA LEU A 122 -22.23 30.97 4.73
C LEU A 122 -22.55 32.21 3.88
N ASN A 123 -23.28 33.20 4.43
CA ASN A 123 -23.71 34.35 3.64
C ASN A 123 -22.52 35.15 3.09
N GLY A 124 -22.51 35.39 1.77
CA GLY A 124 -21.42 36.08 1.08
C GLY A 124 -20.15 35.25 0.85
N MET A 125 -20.15 33.95 1.19
CA MET A 125 -19.01 33.06 0.96
C MET A 125 -19.11 32.33 -0.40
N ILE A 126 -17.95 31.94 -0.94
CA ILE A 126 -17.85 31.13 -2.16
C ILE A 126 -17.29 29.76 -1.77
N MET A 127 -18.00 28.71 -2.19
CA MET A 127 -17.53 27.33 -2.03
C MET A 127 -16.69 26.93 -3.24
N PHE A 128 -15.52 26.34 -2.98
CA PHE A 128 -14.72 25.68 -3.99
C PHE A 128 -14.47 24.23 -3.55
N SER A 129 -14.49 23.30 -4.50
CA SER A 129 -14.21 21.88 -4.27
C SER A 129 -12.94 21.50 -5.01
N ILE A 130 -12.00 20.87 -4.31
CA ILE A 130 -10.77 20.34 -4.88
C ILE A 130 -10.79 18.83 -4.72
N ASP A 131 -10.43 18.12 -5.79
CA ASP A 131 -10.24 16.68 -5.78
C ASP A 131 -8.78 16.34 -6.12
N VAL A 132 -8.24 15.31 -5.49
CA VAL A 132 -6.88 14.84 -5.75
C VAL A 132 -6.95 13.64 -6.69
N SER A 133 -6.33 13.76 -7.87
CA SER A 133 -6.25 12.66 -8.82
C SER A 133 -5.18 11.64 -8.39
N SER A 134 -5.55 10.37 -8.47
CA SER A 134 -4.64 9.22 -8.28
C SER A 134 -3.83 9.28 -6.97
N LEU A 135 -4.52 9.59 -5.86
CA LEU A 135 -3.92 9.78 -4.53
C LEU A 135 -2.89 8.71 -4.14
N LEU A 136 -3.17 7.43 -4.44
CA LEU A 136 -2.29 6.30 -4.07
C LEU A 136 -1.01 6.20 -4.90
N THR A 137 -1.03 6.66 -6.15
CA THR A 137 0.14 6.55 -7.05
C THR A 137 1.00 7.81 -7.07
N ASN A 138 0.47 8.92 -6.57
CA ASN A 138 1.11 10.23 -6.61
C ASN A 138 1.70 10.65 -5.24
N VAL A 139 1.84 9.73 -4.28
CA VAL A 139 2.45 10.04 -2.98
C VAL A 139 3.96 10.24 -3.16
N PRO A 140 4.53 11.40 -2.78
CA PRO A 140 5.97 11.62 -2.83
C PRO A 140 6.64 10.83 -1.70
N VAL A 141 7.09 9.61 -2.01
CA VAL A 141 7.54 8.64 -1.00
C VAL A 141 8.70 9.18 -0.15
N ILE A 142 9.69 9.82 -0.77
CA ILE A 142 10.87 10.35 -0.07
C ILE A 142 10.47 11.46 0.89
N GLU A 143 9.78 12.49 0.39
CA GLU A 143 9.29 13.61 1.20
C GLU A 143 8.38 13.14 2.34
N THR A 144 7.54 12.12 2.09
CA THR A 144 6.65 11.55 3.11
C THR A 144 7.44 10.87 4.22
N VAL A 145 8.51 10.14 3.88
CA VAL A 145 9.38 9.50 4.87
C VAL A 145 10.13 10.54 5.69
N GLU A 146 10.69 11.57 5.04
CA GLU A 146 11.36 12.69 5.71
C GLU A 146 10.41 13.40 6.66
N TYR A 147 9.21 13.74 6.20
CA TYR A 147 8.16 14.35 7.00
C TYR A 147 7.82 13.52 8.25
N ILE A 148 7.68 12.20 8.10
CA ILE A 148 7.38 11.30 9.22
C ILE A 148 8.55 11.23 10.21
N CYS A 149 9.80 11.24 9.74
CA CYS A 149 10.98 11.22 10.60
C CYS A 149 11.18 12.50 11.39
N GLU A 150 10.73 13.64 10.86
CA GLU A 150 10.73 14.94 11.55
C GLU A 150 9.46 15.16 12.39
N PHE A 151 8.47 14.27 12.28
CA PHE A 151 7.20 14.42 12.97
C PHE A 151 7.40 14.25 14.50
N PRO A 152 7.03 15.26 15.31
CA PRO A 152 7.30 15.28 16.75
C PRO A 152 6.46 14.29 17.57
#